data_AF-A0A965SJN8-F1
#
_entry.id   AF-A0A965SJN8-F1
#
_cell.length_a   1.000
_cell.length_b   1.000
_cell.length_c   1.000
_cell.angle_alpha   90.00
_cell.angle_beta   90.00
_cell.angle_gamma   90.00
#
_symmetry.space_group_name_H-M   'P 1'
#
loop_
_entity.id
_entity.type
_entity.pdbx_description
1 polymer ?
#
loop_
_entity_poly.entity_id
_entity_poly.type
_entity_poly.pdbx_seq_one_letter_code
_entity_poly.pdbx_strand_id
1 'polypeptide(L)'
;MQRTDYPATGAWHIGLPAGRRQFVHLGERAVALDVGATLRDVTIAYETWGTLNDDASNAVLICHAWTGDSHVAGAAEEGHATPGWWEGIVGPGLAIDTNEWFVVCSNVLGGCQGTTGPASPHPDDGTPYGSRFPVITVRDMVRAQLRLADSLGVRRWHAVVGGSMGGMQALEWAITYPARVDALVAIGTCLQSTAQQIAWGAIGRRAIRIDPKWRGGDYYDAAVGDGPWQGLAVARMVAQVTFRSDNVFTDRFGRDLADADAENSGIGLWDKFEVERYLDHHGDRLVRRFDTNSYLLIGKAMDLHDVARGRGGLAQAMRRVASRTLAMGISSDILYPTYQQRQIRDLVAANGVEAEYVEVDSPHGHDAFLIDTAQVGEPLRRFLQQG
;
A
#
# COMPACT_ATOMS: atom_id res chain seq x y z
N MET A 1 8.78 -12.54 27.00
CA MET A 1 7.73 -11.79 26.30
C MET A 1 6.68 -12.80 25.89
N GLN A 2 5.47 -12.74 26.45
CA GLN A 2 4.40 -13.67 26.06
C GLN A 2 3.97 -13.36 24.62
N ARG A 3 3.38 -14.34 23.92
CA ARG A 3 2.94 -14.19 22.52
C ARG A 3 2.01 -12.98 22.32
N THR A 4 1.33 -12.55 23.39
CA THR A 4 0.31 -11.50 23.46
C THR A 4 0.80 -10.12 23.94
N ASP A 5 2.11 -9.90 24.11
CA ASP A 5 2.66 -8.57 24.42
C ASP A 5 2.63 -7.67 23.17
N TYR A 6 1.43 -7.31 22.73
CA TYR A 6 1.18 -6.42 21.60
C TYR A 6 1.05 -4.98 22.07
N PRO A 7 1.64 -4.00 21.36
CA PRO A 7 1.37 -2.60 21.66
C PRO A 7 -0.11 -2.29 21.36
N ALA A 8 -0.63 -1.21 21.96
CA ALA A 8 -1.98 -0.72 21.63
C ALA A 8 -2.12 -0.35 20.15
N THR A 9 -1.02 0.10 19.53
CA THR A 9 -0.90 0.37 18.10
C THR A 9 0.49 -0.02 17.58
N GLY A 10 0.57 -0.54 16.35
CA GLY A 10 1.83 -0.73 15.66
C GLY A 10 2.33 0.51 14.90
N ALA A 11 1.72 1.69 15.13
CA ALA A 11 2.14 2.93 14.52
C ALA A 11 3.53 3.38 14.98
N TRP A 12 4.31 3.90 14.04
CA TRP A 12 5.48 4.71 14.35
C TRP A 12 5.04 6.05 14.96
N HIS A 13 5.77 6.53 15.96
CA HIS A 13 5.54 7.82 16.61
C HIS A 13 6.86 8.53 16.93
N ILE A 14 6.77 9.85 17.12
CA ILE A 14 7.92 10.69 17.48
C ILE A 14 8.52 10.16 18.78
N GLY A 15 9.82 9.87 18.76
CA GLY A 15 10.54 9.22 19.86
C GLY A 15 11.01 7.81 19.54
N LEU A 16 10.41 7.15 18.53
CA LEU A 16 10.98 5.95 17.94
C LEU A 16 12.07 6.30 16.91
N PRO A 17 13.07 5.44 16.71
CA PRO A 17 14.07 5.63 15.67
C PRO A 17 13.41 5.81 14.30
N ALA A 18 13.84 6.83 13.55
CA ALA A 18 13.25 7.16 12.25
C ALA A 18 13.65 6.17 11.14
N GLY A 19 14.75 5.42 11.33
CA GLY A 19 15.42 4.72 10.23
C GLY A 19 15.95 5.75 9.23
N ARG A 20 15.70 5.50 7.94
CA ARG A 20 16.07 6.42 6.84
C ARG A 20 14.98 7.39 6.45
N ARG A 21 13.83 7.37 7.15
CA ARG A 21 12.71 8.25 6.85
C ARG A 21 13.14 9.72 6.97
N GLN A 22 12.90 10.45 5.90
CA GLN A 22 12.89 11.90 5.87
C GLN A 22 11.44 12.38 6.08
N PHE A 23 11.29 13.60 6.56
CA PHE A 23 9.97 14.17 6.86
C PHE A 23 9.84 15.54 6.21
N VAL A 24 8.74 15.76 5.50
CA VAL A 24 8.34 17.08 5.03
C VAL A 24 7.05 17.51 5.73
N HIS A 25 7.09 18.69 6.33
CA HIS A 25 5.90 19.34 6.86
C HIS A 25 5.24 20.15 5.76
N LEU A 26 3.96 19.89 5.51
CA LEU A 26 3.20 20.53 4.45
C LEU A 26 2.76 21.97 4.82
N GLY A 27 3.54 22.71 5.61
CA GLY A 27 3.29 24.11 5.98
C GLY A 27 1.89 24.42 6.56
N GLU A 28 1.56 25.71 6.64
CA GLU A 28 0.32 26.18 7.28
C GLU A 28 -0.96 25.91 6.45
N ARG A 29 -0.83 25.70 5.14
CA ARG A 29 -1.99 25.49 4.28
C ARG A 29 -2.54 24.08 4.47
N ALA A 30 -3.76 24.02 5.01
CA ALA A 30 -4.48 22.78 5.21
C ALA A 30 -4.69 21.99 3.89
N VAL A 31 -4.63 20.68 3.99
CA VAL A 31 -4.92 19.75 2.89
C VAL A 31 -6.43 19.54 2.83
N ALA A 32 -7.05 19.97 1.74
CA ALA A 32 -8.47 19.71 1.48
C ALA A 32 -8.68 18.26 1.05
N LEU A 33 -9.68 17.62 1.66
CA LEU A 33 -10.04 16.23 1.41
C LEU A 33 -11.29 16.12 0.54
N ASP A 34 -11.41 15.01 -0.20
CA ASP A 34 -12.57 14.77 -1.07
C ASP A 34 -13.90 14.73 -0.31
N VAL A 35 -13.85 14.40 0.98
CA VAL A 35 -15.01 14.37 1.88
C VAL A 35 -15.43 15.76 2.40
N GLY A 36 -14.76 16.83 1.97
CA GLY A 36 -15.02 18.21 2.40
C GLY A 36 -14.38 18.60 3.73
N ALA A 37 -13.64 17.69 4.37
CA ALA A 37 -12.84 17.98 5.55
C ALA A 37 -11.47 18.58 5.17
N THR A 38 -10.75 19.09 6.18
CA THR A 38 -9.39 19.63 6.02
C THR A 38 -8.45 19.07 7.08
N LEU A 39 -7.23 18.70 6.68
CA LEU A 39 -6.16 18.32 7.60
C LEU A 39 -5.13 19.44 7.72
N ARG A 40 -4.80 19.83 8.95
CA ARG A 40 -3.74 20.79 9.30
C ARG A 40 -2.49 20.04 9.76
N ASP A 41 -1.34 20.71 9.70
CA ASP A 41 -0.05 20.22 10.22
C ASP A 41 0.33 18.83 9.70
N VAL A 42 0.01 18.58 8.42
CA VAL A 42 0.29 17.31 7.77
C VAL A 42 1.78 17.15 7.57
N THR A 43 2.31 16.03 8.03
CA THR A 43 3.68 15.57 7.81
C THR A 43 3.66 14.38 6.88
N ILE A 44 4.57 14.34 5.91
CA ILE A 44 4.79 13.18 5.04
C ILE A 44 6.15 12.58 5.38
N ALA A 45 6.16 11.29 5.72
CA ALA A 45 7.38 10.50 5.79
C ALA A 45 7.68 9.89 4.42
N TYR A 46 8.91 10.01 3.97
CA TYR A 46 9.37 9.49 2.70
C TYR A 46 10.84 9.04 2.76
N GLU A 47 11.26 8.26 1.79
CA GLU A 47 12.66 7.90 1.57
C GLU A 47 13.04 8.10 0.12
N THR A 48 14.34 8.22 -0.13
CA THR A 48 14.92 8.45 -1.45
C THR A 48 16.14 7.57 -1.71
N TRP A 49 16.32 7.13 -2.95
CA TRP A 49 17.51 6.40 -3.41
C TRP A 49 18.03 7.00 -4.70
N GLY A 50 19.35 6.95 -4.91
CA GLY A 50 20.01 7.61 -6.03
C GLY A 50 20.09 9.13 -5.86
N THR A 51 20.45 9.82 -6.93
CA THR A 51 20.70 11.27 -6.94
C THR A 51 19.84 11.94 -8.00
N LEU A 52 19.10 12.98 -7.62
CA LEU A 52 18.33 13.80 -8.56
C LEU A 52 19.29 14.59 -9.46
N ASN A 53 19.08 14.55 -10.77
CA ASN A 53 19.87 15.31 -11.73
C ASN A 53 19.43 16.80 -11.80
N ASP A 54 20.26 17.64 -12.43
CA ASP A 54 20.08 19.11 -12.42
C ASP A 54 18.74 19.58 -13.00
N ASP A 55 18.18 18.84 -13.97
CA ASP A 55 16.88 19.15 -14.60
C ASP A 55 15.71 18.36 -14.00
N ALA A 56 15.96 17.57 -12.95
CA ALA A 56 15.02 16.68 -12.27
C ALA A 56 14.28 15.68 -13.18
N SER A 57 14.84 15.35 -14.35
CA SER A 57 14.25 14.45 -15.33
C SER A 57 14.35 12.97 -14.95
N ASN A 58 15.23 12.58 -14.03
CA ASN A 58 15.43 11.18 -13.62
C ASN A 58 14.61 10.74 -12.40
N ALA A 59 13.56 11.49 -12.02
CA ALA A 59 12.79 11.20 -10.82
C ALA A 59 11.73 10.10 -11.04
N VAL A 60 11.74 9.05 -10.20
CA VAL A 60 10.76 7.95 -10.22
C VAL A 60 10.02 7.89 -8.88
N LEU A 61 8.69 7.96 -8.92
CA LEU A 61 7.84 7.80 -7.74
C LEU A 61 7.37 6.36 -7.61
N ILE A 62 7.62 5.73 -6.47
CA ILE A 62 7.07 4.43 -6.10
C ILE A 62 5.93 4.64 -5.10
N CYS A 63 4.75 4.14 -5.44
CA CYS A 63 3.57 4.13 -4.59
C CYS A 63 3.41 2.75 -3.93
N HIS A 64 3.49 2.69 -2.60
CA HIS A 64 3.41 1.42 -1.87
C HIS A 64 1.97 0.87 -1.81
N ALA A 65 1.84 -0.44 -1.59
CA ALA A 65 0.57 -1.16 -1.42
C ALA A 65 -0.03 -0.97 -0.01
N TRP A 66 -1.22 -1.54 0.25
CA TRP A 66 -2.03 -1.29 1.45
C TRP A 66 -1.26 -1.29 2.78
N THR A 67 -0.43 -2.31 3.01
CA THR A 67 0.32 -2.48 4.28
C THR A 67 1.83 -2.22 4.15
N GLY A 68 2.24 -1.58 3.05
CA GLY A 68 3.61 -1.10 2.84
C GLY A 68 3.88 0.22 3.55
N ASP A 69 5.08 0.73 3.39
CA ASP A 69 5.53 2.03 3.89
C ASP A 69 6.55 2.66 2.92
N SER A 70 7.22 3.73 3.37
CA SER A 70 8.23 4.41 2.57
C SER A 70 9.51 3.60 2.37
N HIS A 71 9.76 2.49 3.07
CA HIS A 71 11.06 1.79 3.03
C HIS A 71 11.11 0.73 1.93
N VAL A 72 11.42 1.16 0.71
CA VAL A 72 11.40 0.28 -0.49
C VAL A 72 12.62 -0.64 -0.57
N ALA A 73 13.82 -0.13 -0.28
CA ALA A 73 15.06 -0.87 -0.35
C ALA A 73 16.03 -0.48 0.76
N GLY A 74 16.75 -1.45 1.31
CA GLY A 74 17.68 -1.27 2.42
C GLY A 74 17.66 -2.45 3.38
N ALA A 75 18.72 -2.54 4.20
CA ALA A 75 18.80 -3.57 5.23
C ALA A 75 17.85 -3.28 6.38
N ALA A 76 17.48 -4.32 7.13
CA ALA A 76 16.89 -4.14 8.45
C ALA A 76 17.88 -3.41 9.36
N GLU A 77 17.42 -2.35 10.01
CA GLU A 77 18.23 -1.50 10.89
C GLU A 77 17.34 -0.83 11.94
N GLU A 78 17.93 -0.03 12.83
CA GLU A 78 17.16 0.65 13.86
C GLU A 78 16.14 1.62 13.22
N GLY A 79 14.85 1.42 13.51
CA GLY A 79 13.73 2.13 12.87
C GLY A 79 13.12 1.42 11.66
N HIS A 80 13.78 0.37 11.16
CA HIS A 80 13.34 -0.51 10.07
C HIS A 80 13.48 -1.98 10.46
N ALA A 81 12.44 -2.53 11.10
CA ALA A 81 12.48 -3.89 11.65
C ALA A 81 12.65 -5.01 10.60
N THR A 82 12.43 -4.70 9.32
CA THR A 82 12.59 -5.62 8.19
C THR A 82 13.35 -4.93 7.06
N PRO A 83 13.99 -5.69 6.15
CA PRO A 83 14.51 -5.12 4.91
C PRO A 83 13.41 -4.44 4.08
N GLY A 84 13.84 -3.63 3.13
CA GLY A 84 12.95 -2.92 2.22
C GLY A 84 12.03 -3.88 1.44
N TRP A 85 10.77 -3.48 1.28
CA TRP A 85 9.73 -4.38 0.75
C TRP A 85 9.86 -4.71 -0.75
N TRP A 86 10.79 -4.06 -1.47
CA TRP A 86 11.06 -4.27 -2.90
C TRP A 86 12.56 -4.28 -3.25
N GLU A 87 13.42 -4.74 -2.33
CA GLU A 87 14.88 -4.75 -2.48
C GLU A 87 15.40 -5.55 -3.70
N GLY A 88 14.62 -6.50 -4.23
CA GLY A 88 14.96 -7.22 -5.47
C GLY A 88 14.66 -6.46 -6.76
N ILE A 89 13.95 -5.33 -6.69
CA ILE A 89 13.58 -4.49 -7.83
C ILE A 89 14.33 -3.15 -7.81
N VAL A 90 14.52 -2.56 -6.62
CA VAL A 90 15.10 -1.22 -6.45
C VAL A 90 16.47 -1.30 -5.81
N GLY A 91 17.49 -0.77 -6.50
CA GLY A 91 18.86 -0.72 -6.00
C GLY A 91 19.89 -0.62 -7.13
N PRO A 92 21.19 -0.52 -6.81
CA PRO A 92 22.23 -0.37 -7.82
C PRO A 92 22.26 -1.55 -8.79
N GLY A 93 22.10 -1.29 -10.09
CA GLY A 93 22.07 -2.29 -11.14
C GLY A 93 20.80 -3.14 -11.23
N LEU A 94 19.75 -2.84 -10.45
CA LEU A 94 18.48 -3.58 -10.45
C LEU A 94 17.50 -3.06 -11.50
N ALA A 95 16.23 -3.47 -11.44
CA ALA A 95 15.24 -3.11 -12.46
C ALA A 95 14.94 -1.60 -12.44
N ILE A 96 14.79 -1.04 -11.24
CA ILE A 96 14.85 0.39 -10.98
C ILE A 96 16.26 0.68 -10.44
N ASP A 97 17.18 0.98 -11.36
CA ASP A 97 18.59 1.21 -11.04
C ASP A 97 18.80 2.55 -10.34
N THR A 98 19.21 2.52 -9.07
CA THR A 98 19.47 3.74 -8.29
C THR A 98 20.79 4.43 -8.65
N ASN A 99 21.59 3.87 -9.55
CA ASN A 99 22.70 4.58 -10.20
C ASN A 99 22.20 5.53 -11.30
N GLU A 100 21.01 5.28 -11.85
CA GLU A 100 20.42 6.04 -12.96
C GLU A 100 19.26 6.93 -12.47
N TRP A 101 18.40 6.38 -11.62
CA TRP A 101 17.13 6.99 -11.21
C TRP A 101 17.20 7.55 -9.79
N PHE A 102 16.58 8.72 -9.61
CA PHE A 102 16.24 9.25 -8.29
C PHE A 102 14.88 8.72 -7.87
N VAL A 103 14.88 7.70 -7.02
CA VAL A 103 13.66 7.02 -6.57
C VAL A 103 13.13 7.69 -5.32
N VAL A 104 11.83 7.94 -5.26
CA VAL A 104 11.11 8.48 -4.10
C VAL A 104 9.98 7.54 -3.73
N CYS A 105 9.82 7.26 -2.44
CA CYS A 105 8.62 6.60 -1.91
C CYS A 105 8.15 7.30 -0.64
N SER A 106 6.88 7.69 -0.60
CA SER A 106 6.25 8.28 0.58
C SER A 106 5.30 7.28 1.23
N ASN A 107 5.30 7.20 2.55
CA ASN A 107 4.20 6.56 3.26
C ASN A 107 2.91 7.38 3.00
N VAL A 108 1.78 6.72 2.72
CA VAL A 108 0.55 7.42 2.34
C VAL A 108 -0.04 8.26 3.47
N LEU A 109 -0.77 9.32 3.11
CA LEU A 109 -1.69 10.00 4.01
C LEU A 109 -2.68 8.99 4.60
N GLY A 110 -2.88 9.03 5.92
CA GLY A 110 -3.69 8.03 6.65
C GLY A 110 -2.91 6.76 7.04
N GLY A 111 -1.66 6.60 6.59
CA GLY A 111 -0.76 5.55 7.03
C GLY A 111 -0.30 5.68 8.48
N CYS A 112 0.54 4.75 8.92
CA CYS A 112 1.00 4.67 10.31
C CYS A 112 2.53 4.57 10.46
N GLN A 113 3.28 4.70 9.37
CA GLN A 113 4.74 4.64 9.35
C GLN A 113 5.35 6.03 9.06
N GLY A 114 4.95 7.02 9.87
CA GLY A 114 5.52 8.38 9.86
C GLY A 114 4.62 9.47 9.26
N THR A 115 4.02 9.26 8.09
CA THR A 115 3.04 10.20 7.51
C THR A 115 1.81 10.34 8.39
N THR A 116 1.24 11.55 8.44
CA THR A 116 0.04 11.87 9.24
C THR A 116 -1.10 10.91 8.97
N GLY A 117 -1.57 10.28 10.05
CA GLY A 117 -2.69 9.35 10.08
C GLY A 117 -3.39 9.34 11.44
N PRO A 118 -4.28 8.37 11.70
CA PRO A 118 -5.06 8.29 12.93
C PRO A 118 -4.24 8.27 14.23
N ALA A 119 -3.06 7.63 14.21
CA ALA A 119 -2.17 7.56 15.34
C ALA A 119 -1.36 8.85 15.57
N SER A 120 -1.36 9.78 14.60
CA SER A 120 -0.63 11.04 14.72
C SER A 120 -1.29 11.99 15.73
N PRO A 121 -0.53 12.90 16.35
CA PRO A 121 -1.10 13.90 17.25
C PRO A 121 -2.05 14.84 16.51
N HIS A 122 -3.20 15.10 17.11
CA HIS A 122 -4.18 16.07 16.64
C HIS A 122 -3.69 17.50 16.96
N PRO A 123 -3.84 18.46 16.03
CA PRO A 123 -3.26 19.80 16.18
C PRO A 123 -3.85 20.62 17.34
N ASP A 124 -5.05 20.28 17.81
CA ASP A 124 -5.73 21.06 18.86
C ASP A 124 -5.33 20.66 20.30
N ASP A 125 -4.98 19.40 20.53
CA ASP A 125 -4.77 18.86 21.89
C ASP A 125 -3.55 17.93 22.02
N GLY A 126 -2.86 17.60 20.92
CA GLY A 126 -1.69 16.73 20.90
C GLY A 126 -1.99 15.24 21.14
N THR A 127 -3.24 14.86 21.40
CA THR A 127 -3.64 13.45 21.54
C THR A 127 -3.83 12.83 20.15
N PRO A 128 -3.74 11.49 19.99
CA PRO A 128 -3.96 10.87 18.69
C PRO A 128 -5.28 11.32 18.04
N TYR A 129 -5.30 11.46 16.70
CA TYR A 129 -6.54 11.74 15.98
C TYR A 129 -7.62 10.70 16.31
N GLY A 130 -7.24 9.42 16.29
CA GLY A 130 -8.13 8.28 16.54
C GLY A 130 -9.41 8.34 15.72
N SER A 131 -10.56 8.25 16.39
CA SER A 131 -11.87 8.30 15.75
C SER A 131 -12.16 9.62 15.01
N ARG A 132 -11.41 10.69 15.31
CA ARG A 132 -11.55 12.01 14.67
C ARG A 132 -10.86 12.10 13.30
N PHE A 133 -10.01 11.14 12.92
CA PHE A 133 -9.35 11.20 11.62
C PHE A 133 -10.38 11.06 10.50
N PRO A 134 -10.43 12.00 9.53
CA PRO A 134 -11.44 11.97 8.48
C PRO A 134 -11.22 10.79 7.52
N VAL A 135 -12.31 10.33 6.91
CA VAL A 135 -12.20 9.41 5.76
C VAL A 135 -11.42 10.10 4.64
N ILE A 136 -10.50 9.36 4.02
CA ILE A 136 -9.67 9.82 2.91
C ILE A 136 -9.91 8.95 1.66
N THR A 137 -9.51 9.47 0.51
CA THR A 137 -9.50 8.76 -0.78
C THR A 137 -8.07 8.59 -1.29
N VAL A 138 -7.91 7.74 -2.30
CA VAL A 138 -6.64 7.63 -3.04
C VAL A 138 -6.22 8.99 -3.64
N ARG A 139 -7.19 9.84 -4.05
CA ARG A 139 -6.89 11.19 -4.56
C ARG A 139 -6.34 12.11 -3.48
N ASP A 140 -6.76 11.95 -2.22
CA ASP A 140 -6.19 12.68 -1.08
C ASP A 140 -4.72 12.31 -0.87
N MET A 141 -4.40 11.01 -0.99
CA MET A 141 -3.01 10.51 -0.92
C MET A 141 -2.14 11.13 -2.02
N VAL A 142 -2.64 11.15 -3.27
CA VAL A 142 -1.95 11.75 -4.42
C VAL A 142 -1.80 13.27 -4.25
N ARG A 143 -2.80 13.98 -3.70
CA ARG A 143 -2.68 15.42 -3.38
C ARG A 143 -1.58 15.70 -2.35
N ALA A 144 -1.42 14.83 -1.36
CA ALA A 144 -0.32 14.92 -0.40
C ALA A 144 1.03 14.69 -1.11
N GLN A 145 1.13 13.65 -1.94
CA GLN A 145 2.33 13.34 -2.73
C GLN A 145 2.71 14.45 -3.71
N LEU A 146 1.74 15.17 -4.28
CA LEU A 146 2.01 16.34 -5.13
C LEU A 146 2.82 17.40 -4.37
N ARG A 147 2.46 17.65 -3.12
CA ARG A 147 3.15 18.65 -2.29
C ARG A 147 4.54 18.19 -1.89
N LEU A 148 4.73 16.89 -1.68
CA LEU A 148 6.08 16.30 -1.55
C LEU A 148 6.89 16.50 -2.83
N ALA A 149 6.33 16.18 -4.00
CA ALA A 149 7.02 16.36 -5.28
C ALA A 149 7.49 17.80 -5.48
N ASP A 150 6.62 18.77 -5.19
CA ASP A 150 6.95 20.19 -5.28
C ASP A 150 8.07 20.59 -4.28
N SER A 151 8.07 20.03 -3.06
CA SER A 151 9.13 20.30 -2.07
C SER A 151 10.49 19.71 -2.44
N LEU A 152 10.51 18.61 -3.21
CA LEU A 152 11.72 17.97 -3.73
C LEU A 152 12.22 18.60 -5.04
N GLY A 153 11.50 19.60 -5.57
CA GLY A 153 11.83 20.20 -6.87
C GLY A 153 11.44 19.35 -8.09
N VAL A 154 10.68 18.26 -7.89
CA VAL A 154 10.29 17.34 -8.97
C VAL A 154 9.05 17.87 -9.69
N ARG A 155 9.27 18.52 -10.84
CA ARG A 155 8.19 19.08 -11.66
C ARG A 155 7.50 18.05 -12.55
N ARG A 156 8.13 16.93 -12.87
CA ARG A 156 7.52 15.84 -13.64
C ARG A 156 8.22 14.55 -13.24
N TRP A 157 7.45 13.51 -12.97
CA TRP A 157 8.00 12.17 -12.74
C TRP A 157 8.31 11.54 -14.10
N HIS A 158 9.53 11.00 -14.22
CA HIS A 158 9.86 10.08 -15.31
C HIS A 158 8.91 8.90 -15.31
N ALA A 159 8.68 8.33 -14.13
CA ALA A 159 7.69 7.29 -13.95
C ALA A 159 6.99 7.39 -12.60
N VAL A 160 5.70 7.05 -12.59
CA VAL A 160 4.97 6.72 -11.37
C VAL A 160 4.64 5.23 -11.41
N VAL A 161 5.21 4.48 -10.47
CA VAL A 161 5.16 3.02 -10.39
C VAL A 161 4.35 2.61 -9.17
N GLY A 162 3.40 1.69 -9.34
CA GLY A 162 2.62 1.21 -8.21
C GLY A 162 1.96 -0.15 -8.44
N GLY A 163 2.08 -1.02 -7.43
CA GLY A 163 1.37 -2.29 -7.36
C GLY A 163 0.16 -2.23 -6.41
N SER A 164 -0.93 -2.95 -6.70
CA SER A 164 -2.11 -3.00 -5.83
C SER A 164 -2.73 -1.61 -5.58
N MET A 165 -2.93 -1.22 -4.33
CA MET A 165 -3.27 0.17 -3.95
C MET A 165 -2.25 1.20 -4.45
N GLY A 166 -0.98 0.84 -4.57
CA GLY A 166 0.04 1.67 -5.21
C GLY A 166 -0.33 2.02 -6.65
N GLY A 167 -0.87 1.04 -7.40
CA GLY A 167 -1.34 1.26 -8.76
C GLY A 167 -2.57 2.17 -8.82
N MET A 168 -3.43 2.16 -7.79
CA MET A 168 -4.55 3.11 -7.68
C MET A 168 -4.02 4.55 -7.56
N GLN A 169 -2.96 4.75 -6.75
CA GLN A 169 -2.29 6.04 -6.61
C GLN A 169 -1.65 6.48 -7.93
N ALA A 170 -0.93 5.57 -8.61
CA ALA A 170 -0.30 5.84 -9.90
C ALA A 170 -1.32 6.24 -10.98
N LEU A 171 -2.47 5.56 -11.04
CA LEU A 171 -3.59 5.93 -11.91
C LEU A 171 -4.14 7.32 -11.59
N GLU A 172 -4.34 7.63 -10.30
CA GLU A 172 -4.84 8.95 -9.91
C GLU A 172 -3.82 10.07 -10.19
N TRP A 173 -2.51 9.79 -10.12
CA TRP A 173 -1.46 10.69 -10.61
C TRP A 173 -1.62 10.98 -12.11
N ALA A 174 -1.66 9.93 -12.94
CA ALA A 174 -1.75 10.04 -14.39
C ALA A 174 -3.05 10.73 -14.87
N ILE A 175 -4.16 10.58 -14.13
CA ILE A 175 -5.45 11.18 -14.49
C ILE A 175 -5.59 12.61 -13.93
N THR A 176 -5.18 12.83 -12.68
CA THR A 176 -5.38 14.13 -11.99
C THR A 176 -4.35 15.15 -12.46
N TYR A 177 -3.09 14.70 -12.66
CA TYR A 177 -1.96 15.55 -13.01
C TYR A 177 -1.23 15.02 -14.26
N PRO A 178 -1.90 14.91 -15.42
CA PRO A 178 -1.36 14.23 -16.60
C PRO A 178 -0.05 14.84 -17.14
N ALA A 179 0.14 16.15 -16.98
CA ALA A 179 1.38 16.83 -17.37
C ALA A 179 2.57 16.56 -16.43
N ARG A 180 2.33 15.93 -15.27
CA ARG A 180 3.33 15.65 -14.23
C ARG A 180 3.83 14.20 -14.27
N VAL A 181 3.37 13.38 -15.21
CA VAL A 181 3.71 11.95 -15.30
C VAL A 181 4.09 11.62 -16.74
N ASP A 182 5.34 11.25 -16.98
CA ASP A 182 5.76 10.77 -18.30
C ASP A 182 5.36 9.32 -18.54
N ALA A 183 5.69 8.44 -17.60
CA ALA A 183 5.37 7.02 -17.66
C ALA A 183 4.51 6.56 -16.47
N LEU A 184 3.55 5.69 -16.75
CA LEU A 184 2.69 5.04 -15.76
C LEU A 184 3.00 3.54 -15.73
N VAL A 185 3.32 3.00 -14.55
CA VAL A 185 3.40 1.55 -14.34
C VAL A 185 2.36 1.12 -13.31
N ALA A 186 1.41 0.31 -13.75
CA ALA A 186 0.29 -0.17 -12.95
C ALA A 186 0.30 -1.70 -12.86
N ILE A 187 0.56 -2.24 -11.66
CA ILE A 187 0.75 -3.69 -11.44
C ILE A 187 -0.37 -4.21 -10.54
N GLY A 188 -1.10 -5.26 -10.97
CA GLY A 188 -2.11 -5.92 -10.15
C GLY A 188 -3.09 -4.94 -9.47
N THR A 189 -3.65 -3.99 -10.23
CA THR A 189 -4.51 -2.91 -9.70
C THR A 189 -5.81 -2.77 -10.50
N CYS A 190 -6.67 -1.82 -10.15
CA CYS A 190 -7.92 -1.56 -10.86
C CYS A 190 -8.19 -0.06 -11.07
N LEU A 191 -9.06 0.21 -12.05
CA LEU A 191 -9.64 1.54 -12.28
C LEU A 191 -10.77 1.84 -11.29
N GLN A 192 -11.48 0.80 -10.86
CA GLN A 192 -12.59 0.88 -9.91
C GLN A 192 -12.61 -0.40 -9.08
N SER A 193 -12.84 -0.28 -7.78
CA SER A 193 -13.02 -1.44 -6.91
C SER A 193 -14.33 -2.18 -7.26
N THR A 194 -14.26 -3.49 -7.47
CA THR A 194 -15.40 -4.34 -7.77
C THR A 194 -16.22 -4.64 -6.51
N ALA A 195 -17.46 -5.09 -6.70
CA ALA A 195 -18.30 -5.52 -5.58
C ALA A 195 -17.64 -6.62 -4.73
N GLN A 196 -16.89 -7.54 -5.35
CA GLN A 196 -16.17 -8.60 -4.65
C GLN A 196 -15.01 -8.06 -3.83
N GLN A 197 -14.21 -7.15 -4.39
CA GLN A 197 -13.12 -6.47 -3.68
C GLN A 197 -13.65 -5.71 -2.45
N ILE A 198 -14.75 -4.99 -2.61
CA ILE A 198 -15.44 -4.27 -1.53
C ILE A 198 -16.00 -5.24 -0.48
N ALA A 199 -16.55 -6.38 -0.89
CA ALA A 199 -17.09 -7.39 0.02
C ALA A 199 -16.00 -8.00 0.92
N TRP A 200 -14.82 -8.32 0.37
CA TRP A 200 -13.68 -8.79 1.16
C TRP A 200 -13.23 -7.74 2.18
N GLY A 201 -13.08 -6.48 1.75
CA GLY A 201 -12.76 -5.37 2.65
C GLY A 201 -13.78 -5.18 3.77
N ALA A 202 -15.07 -5.38 3.47
CA ALA A 202 -16.15 -5.24 4.45
C ALA A 202 -16.09 -6.28 5.57
N ILE A 203 -15.66 -7.51 5.29
CA ILE A 203 -15.49 -8.57 6.30
C ILE A 203 -14.40 -8.17 7.30
N GLY A 204 -13.22 -7.77 6.81
CA GLY A 204 -12.11 -7.35 7.68
C GLY A 204 -12.47 -6.12 8.54
N ARG A 205 -13.14 -5.12 7.95
CA ARG A 205 -13.64 -3.97 8.73
C ARG A 205 -14.65 -4.37 9.79
N ARG A 206 -15.53 -5.34 9.51
CA ARG A 206 -16.48 -5.84 10.50
C ARG A 206 -15.78 -6.55 11.64
N ALA A 207 -14.75 -7.36 11.36
CA ALA A 207 -13.95 -8.05 12.38
C ALA A 207 -13.32 -7.05 13.37
N ILE A 208 -12.78 -5.94 12.87
CA ILE A 208 -12.23 -4.88 13.72
C ILE A 208 -13.32 -4.20 14.56
N ARG A 209 -14.47 -3.85 13.95
CA ARG A 209 -15.52 -3.10 14.65
C ARG A 209 -16.23 -3.89 15.76
N ILE A 210 -16.19 -5.21 15.72
CA ILE A 210 -16.74 -6.07 16.79
C ILE A 210 -15.73 -6.37 17.90
N ASP A 211 -14.45 -6.03 17.71
CA ASP A 211 -13.44 -6.15 18.76
C ASP A 211 -13.74 -5.11 19.85
N PRO A 212 -14.09 -5.52 21.09
CA PRO A 212 -14.40 -4.59 22.16
C PRO A 212 -13.21 -3.69 22.53
N LYS A 213 -11.97 -4.13 22.26
CA LYS A 213 -10.77 -3.35 22.50
C LYS A 213 -10.53 -2.26 21.46
N TRP A 214 -11.32 -2.21 20.38
CA TRP A 214 -11.23 -1.12 19.39
C TRP A 214 -11.78 0.19 19.93
N ARG A 215 -12.66 0.17 20.94
CA ARG A 215 -13.13 1.36 21.67
C ARG A 215 -13.58 2.50 20.74
N GLY A 216 -14.27 2.16 19.65
CA GLY A 216 -14.76 3.16 18.69
C GLY A 216 -13.67 3.89 17.89
N GLY A 217 -12.43 3.43 17.94
CA GLY A 217 -11.27 4.09 17.33
C GLY A 217 -10.34 4.79 18.33
N ASP A 218 -10.69 4.84 19.61
CA ASP A 218 -9.93 5.58 20.63
C ASP A 218 -9.31 4.62 21.66
N TYR A 219 -8.31 3.85 21.21
CA TYR A 219 -7.65 2.78 21.99
C TYR A 219 -6.18 3.07 22.32
N TYR A 220 -5.65 4.25 21.98
CA TYR A 220 -4.21 4.53 22.00
C TYR A 220 -3.58 4.59 23.40
N ASP A 221 -4.39 4.77 24.44
CA ASP A 221 -3.98 4.77 25.85
C ASP A 221 -4.06 3.38 26.50
N ALA A 222 -4.47 2.35 25.75
CA ALA A 222 -4.59 1.01 26.25
C ALA A 222 -3.22 0.43 26.68
N ALA A 223 -3.24 -0.40 27.72
CA ALA A 223 -2.06 -1.12 28.16
C ALA A 223 -1.59 -2.12 27.09
N VAL A 224 -0.33 -2.58 27.20
CA VAL A 224 0.20 -3.66 26.36
C VAL A 224 -0.73 -4.89 26.46
N GLY A 225 -1.10 -5.45 25.31
CA GLY A 225 -2.04 -6.56 25.17
C GLY A 225 -3.53 -6.17 25.17
N ASP A 226 -3.86 -4.90 25.40
CA ASP A 226 -5.23 -4.39 25.55
C ASP A 226 -5.74 -3.54 24.37
N GLY A 227 -4.96 -3.44 23.28
CA GLY A 227 -5.42 -2.89 22.01
C GLY A 227 -6.25 -3.88 21.16
N PRO A 228 -6.85 -3.43 20.04
CA PRO A 228 -7.72 -4.24 19.17
C PRO A 228 -6.96 -5.20 18.24
N TRP A 229 -6.05 -5.98 18.81
CA TRP A 229 -5.19 -6.88 18.04
C TRP A 229 -5.96 -8.07 17.47
N GLN A 230 -7.04 -8.53 18.12
CA GLN A 230 -7.82 -9.68 17.64
C GLN A 230 -8.56 -9.35 16.35
N GLY A 231 -9.27 -8.22 16.34
CA GLY A 231 -9.97 -7.74 15.15
C GLY A 231 -9.02 -7.47 13.99
N LEU A 232 -7.86 -6.85 14.26
CA LEU A 232 -6.85 -6.59 13.23
C LEU A 232 -6.21 -7.89 12.69
N ALA A 233 -5.90 -8.84 13.57
CA ALA A 233 -5.34 -10.13 13.17
C ALA A 233 -6.32 -10.88 12.25
N VAL A 234 -7.60 -11.00 12.64
CA VAL A 234 -8.62 -11.64 11.80
C VAL A 234 -8.80 -10.92 10.46
N ALA A 235 -8.81 -9.58 10.46
CA ALA A 235 -8.87 -8.82 9.22
C ALA A 235 -7.68 -9.13 8.30
N ARG A 236 -6.48 -9.28 8.87
CA ARG A 236 -5.29 -9.69 8.10
C ARG A 236 -5.38 -11.12 7.59
N MET A 237 -5.92 -12.05 8.37
CA MET A 237 -6.10 -13.45 7.93
C MET A 237 -7.00 -13.52 6.70
N VAL A 238 -8.14 -12.81 6.71
CA VAL A 238 -9.05 -12.72 5.56
C VAL A 238 -8.33 -12.15 4.33
N ALA A 239 -7.57 -11.06 4.50
CA ALA A 239 -6.80 -10.47 3.41
C ALA A 239 -5.75 -11.45 2.85
N GLN A 240 -5.05 -12.20 3.72
CA GLN A 240 -4.00 -13.14 3.32
C GLN A 240 -4.54 -14.26 2.43
N VAL A 241 -5.76 -14.75 2.69
CA VAL A 241 -6.43 -15.74 1.84
C VAL A 241 -6.70 -15.19 0.43
N THR A 242 -7.04 -13.91 0.32
CA THR A 242 -7.32 -13.28 -0.99
C THR A 242 -6.07 -12.89 -1.78
N PHE A 243 -4.91 -12.82 -1.14
CA PHE A 243 -3.65 -12.43 -1.81
C PHE A 243 -2.92 -13.58 -2.50
N ARG A 244 -3.35 -14.83 -2.25
CA ARG A 244 -2.74 -16.04 -2.80
C ARG A 244 -3.73 -16.79 -3.68
N SER A 245 -3.20 -17.60 -4.58
CA SER A 245 -4.01 -18.55 -5.33
C SER A 245 -4.31 -19.80 -4.48
N ASP A 246 -5.41 -20.48 -4.81
CA ASP A 246 -5.81 -21.72 -4.13
C ASP A 246 -4.73 -22.81 -4.19
N ASN A 247 -4.09 -22.96 -5.35
CA ASN A 247 -3.03 -23.94 -5.58
C ASN A 247 -1.86 -23.76 -4.62
N VAL A 248 -1.47 -22.52 -4.27
CA VAL A 248 -0.37 -22.28 -3.33
C VAL A 248 -0.68 -22.74 -1.92
N PHE A 249 -1.93 -22.61 -1.44
CA PHE A 249 -2.28 -23.13 -0.12
C PHE A 249 -2.25 -24.66 -0.11
N THR A 250 -2.78 -25.29 -1.17
CA THR A 250 -2.78 -26.75 -1.32
C THR A 250 -1.37 -27.31 -1.42
N ASP A 251 -0.53 -26.73 -2.29
CA ASP A 251 0.85 -27.20 -2.51
C ASP A 251 1.74 -26.99 -1.28
N ARG A 252 1.50 -25.92 -0.51
CA ARG A 252 2.34 -25.54 0.64
C ARG A 252 1.94 -26.22 1.94
N PHE A 253 0.65 -26.39 2.19
CA PHE A 253 0.14 -26.86 3.49
C PHE A 253 -0.69 -28.13 3.38
N GLY A 254 -1.29 -28.40 2.22
CA GLY A 254 -2.17 -29.55 2.00
C GLY A 254 -3.20 -29.71 3.12
N ARG A 255 -3.07 -30.83 3.85
CA ARG A 255 -3.87 -31.14 5.04
C ARG A 255 -3.00 -31.40 6.25
N ASP A 256 -1.81 -30.81 6.28
CA ASP A 256 -0.82 -31.04 7.33
C ASP A 256 -1.29 -30.42 8.64
N LEU A 257 -1.15 -31.19 9.71
CA LEU A 257 -1.53 -30.79 11.07
C LEU A 257 -0.39 -30.02 11.72
N ALA A 258 -0.72 -29.01 12.51
CA ALA A 258 0.27 -28.31 13.33
C ALA A 258 0.70 -29.17 14.53
N ASP A 259 1.93 -28.96 15.01
CA ASP A 259 2.48 -29.68 16.16
C ASP A 259 1.57 -29.61 17.40
N ALA A 260 1.39 -30.74 18.08
CA ALA A 260 0.44 -30.93 19.18
C ALA A 260 0.71 -30.07 20.44
N ASP A 261 1.87 -29.42 20.53
CA ASP A 261 2.25 -28.52 21.63
C ASP A 261 1.79 -27.06 21.44
N ALA A 262 1.07 -26.75 20.35
CA ALA A 262 0.40 -25.46 20.21
C ALA A 262 -0.81 -25.36 21.17
N GLU A 263 -0.92 -24.27 21.95
CA GLU A 263 -2.04 -23.99 22.87
C GLU A 263 -3.40 -24.40 22.25
N ASN A 264 -4.06 -25.41 22.83
CA ASN A 264 -5.24 -26.05 22.23
C ASN A 264 -6.59 -25.52 22.74
N SER A 265 -7.40 -25.02 21.80
CA SER A 265 -8.82 -25.39 21.60
C SER A 265 -9.29 -24.90 20.22
N GLY A 266 -8.90 -25.60 19.17
CA GLY A 266 -9.22 -25.29 17.79
C GLY A 266 -10.15 -26.26 17.05
N ILE A 267 -11.03 -27.13 17.58
CA ILE A 267 -11.27 -27.73 18.90
C ILE A 267 -11.47 -29.24 18.61
N GLY A 268 -10.38 -30.02 18.54
CA GLY A 268 -10.25 -31.49 18.48
C GLY A 268 -10.83 -32.20 17.23
N LEU A 269 -10.33 -33.33 16.70
CA LEU A 269 -9.43 -34.36 17.23
C LEU A 269 -8.03 -34.37 16.58
N TRP A 270 -7.77 -33.52 15.60
CA TRP A 270 -6.42 -33.29 15.07
C TRP A 270 -6.09 -31.80 14.95
N ASP A 271 -6.87 -30.97 15.67
CA ASP A 271 -6.76 -29.52 15.87
C ASP A 271 -6.13 -28.75 14.70
N LYS A 272 -5.42 -27.65 14.93
CA LYS A 272 -5.14 -26.67 13.88
C LYS A 272 -4.32 -27.27 12.73
N PHE A 273 -4.68 -26.93 11.50
CA PHE A 273 -3.84 -27.19 10.34
C PHE A 273 -2.68 -26.19 10.26
N GLU A 274 -1.58 -26.55 9.60
CA GLU A 274 -0.44 -25.63 9.40
C GLU A 274 -0.86 -24.34 8.68
N VAL A 275 -1.89 -24.38 7.82
CA VAL A 275 -2.46 -23.17 7.19
C VAL A 275 -3.06 -22.21 8.22
N GLU A 276 -3.67 -22.71 9.31
CA GLU A 276 -4.20 -21.87 10.38
C GLU A 276 -3.06 -21.22 11.16
N ARG A 277 -2.01 -22.00 11.50
CA ARG A 277 -0.80 -21.46 12.15
C ARG A 277 -0.12 -20.39 11.30
N TYR A 278 -0.08 -20.61 9.99
CA TYR A 278 0.41 -19.63 9.02
C TYR A 278 -0.39 -18.33 9.04
N LEU A 279 -1.73 -18.43 9.04
CA LEU A 279 -2.61 -17.26 9.11
C LEU A 279 -2.46 -16.50 10.44
N ASP A 280 -2.40 -17.21 11.56
CA ASP A 280 -2.16 -16.63 12.89
C ASP A 280 -0.83 -15.84 12.91
N HIS A 281 0.25 -16.44 12.41
CA HIS A 281 1.56 -15.79 12.33
C HIS A 281 1.55 -14.51 11.48
N HIS A 282 0.81 -14.50 10.37
CA HIS A 282 0.66 -13.30 9.54
C HIS A 282 -0.16 -12.21 10.23
N GLY A 283 -1.18 -12.58 11.02
CA GLY A 283 -1.91 -11.66 11.90
C GLY A 283 -0.99 -11.04 12.95
N ASP A 284 -0.26 -11.88 13.68
CA ASP A 284 0.67 -11.51 14.74
C ASP A 284 1.75 -10.53 14.25
N ARG A 285 2.31 -10.78 13.05
CA ARG A 285 3.28 -9.87 12.41
C ARG A 285 2.68 -8.50 12.06
N LEU A 286 1.44 -8.45 11.58
CA LEU A 286 0.82 -7.16 11.21
C LEU A 286 0.54 -6.31 12.44
N VAL A 287 -0.02 -6.90 13.50
CA VAL A 287 -0.39 -6.20 14.73
C VAL A 287 0.79 -5.41 15.31
N ARG A 288 2.01 -5.96 15.23
CA ARG A 288 3.21 -5.31 15.78
C ARG A 288 3.67 -4.08 15.01
N ARG A 289 3.27 -3.91 13.75
CA ARG A 289 3.80 -2.88 12.84
C ARG A 289 2.74 -2.02 12.15
N PHE A 290 1.46 -2.22 12.47
CA PHE A 290 0.38 -1.51 11.81
C PHE A 290 -0.66 -1.02 12.81
N ASP A 291 -1.20 0.17 12.53
CA ASP A 291 -2.30 0.74 13.30
C ASP A 291 -3.66 0.27 12.78
N THR A 292 -4.55 -0.12 13.69
CA THR A 292 -5.88 -0.63 13.35
C THR A 292 -6.74 0.42 12.64
N ASN A 293 -6.72 1.68 13.07
CA ASN A 293 -7.47 2.75 12.39
C ASN A 293 -6.87 3.09 11.02
N SER A 294 -5.54 3.13 10.86
CA SER A 294 -4.92 3.25 9.54
C SER A 294 -5.34 2.12 8.60
N TYR A 295 -5.37 0.87 9.10
CA TYR A 295 -5.79 -0.28 8.31
C TYR A 295 -7.22 -0.11 7.79
N LEU A 296 -8.14 0.29 8.68
CA LEU A 296 -9.54 0.59 8.33
C LEU A 296 -9.66 1.70 7.29
N LEU A 297 -8.97 2.82 7.51
CA LEU A 297 -9.09 4.02 6.68
C LEU A 297 -8.49 3.82 5.29
N ILE A 298 -7.32 3.21 5.21
CA ILE A 298 -6.71 2.88 3.92
C ILE A 298 -7.57 1.85 3.18
N GLY A 299 -8.06 0.82 3.87
CA GLY A 299 -8.98 -0.15 3.25
C GLY A 299 -10.27 0.50 2.76
N LYS A 300 -10.79 1.50 3.51
CA LYS A 300 -11.94 2.29 3.06
C LYS A 300 -11.61 3.16 1.84
N ALA A 301 -10.40 3.73 1.77
CA ALA A 301 -9.95 4.48 0.60
C ALA A 301 -9.86 3.60 -0.65
N MET A 302 -9.39 2.36 -0.52
CA MET A 302 -9.37 1.35 -1.59
C MET A 302 -10.79 1.01 -2.05
N ASP A 303 -11.74 0.76 -1.13
CA ASP A 303 -13.13 0.51 -1.50
C ASP A 303 -13.79 1.70 -2.23
N LEU A 304 -13.42 2.92 -1.85
CA LEU A 304 -13.89 4.15 -2.48
C LEU A 304 -13.18 4.44 -3.80
N HIS A 305 -12.16 3.67 -4.19
CA HIS A 305 -11.40 3.89 -5.41
C HIS A 305 -12.28 3.71 -6.65
N ASP A 306 -12.40 4.81 -7.37
CA ASP A 306 -13.16 4.90 -8.61
C ASP A 306 -12.61 6.10 -9.39
N VAL A 307 -11.84 5.83 -10.44
CA VAL A 307 -11.27 6.89 -11.27
C VAL A 307 -12.35 7.66 -12.05
N ALA A 308 -13.52 7.06 -12.28
CA ALA A 308 -14.65 7.67 -13.01
C ALA A 308 -15.46 8.65 -12.15
N ARG A 309 -15.41 8.52 -10.83
CA ARG A 309 -16.19 9.33 -9.88
C ARG A 309 -15.93 10.82 -10.09
N GLY A 310 -17.00 11.56 -10.38
CA GLY A 310 -16.95 13.00 -10.65
C GLY A 310 -16.27 13.37 -11.97
N ARG A 311 -16.02 12.40 -12.88
CA ARG A 311 -15.31 12.62 -14.15
C ARG A 311 -16.11 12.22 -15.39
N GLY A 312 -17.42 11.97 -15.26
CA GLY A 312 -18.31 11.67 -16.39
C GLY A 312 -18.19 10.25 -16.94
N GLY A 313 -17.67 9.31 -16.15
CA GLY A 313 -17.54 7.90 -16.53
C GLY A 313 -16.09 7.49 -16.84
N LEU A 314 -15.88 6.19 -16.98
CA LEU A 314 -14.55 5.60 -17.07
C LEU A 314 -13.77 6.09 -18.30
N ALA A 315 -14.41 6.10 -19.47
CA ALA A 315 -13.79 6.57 -20.71
C ALA A 315 -13.41 8.06 -20.65
N GLN A 316 -14.18 8.90 -19.97
CA GLN A 316 -13.87 10.33 -19.81
C GLN A 316 -12.70 10.56 -18.87
N ALA A 317 -12.64 9.80 -17.77
CA ALA A 317 -11.52 9.85 -16.84
C ALA A 317 -10.22 9.40 -17.53
N MET A 318 -10.25 8.26 -18.22
CA MET A 318 -9.05 7.68 -18.85
C MET A 318 -8.55 8.46 -20.06
N ARG A 319 -9.39 9.25 -20.74
CA ARG A 319 -8.95 10.18 -21.80
C ARG A 319 -7.94 11.22 -21.33
N ARG A 320 -7.83 11.45 -20.03
CA ARG A 320 -6.87 12.39 -19.45
C ARG A 320 -5.46 11.81 -19.37
N VAL A 321 -5.32 10.48 -19.41
CA VAL A 321 -4.02 9.81 -19.34
C VAL A 321 -3.26 10.05 -20.65
N ALA A 322 -2.17 10.78 -20.54
CA ALA A 322 -1.25 11.09 -21.65
C ALA A 322 0.11 10.36 -21.51
N SER A 323 0.31 9.65 -20.39
CA SER A 323 1.55 8.95 -20.06
C SER A 323 1.63 7.61 -20.78
N ARG A 324 2.80 7.29 -21.33
CA ARG A 324 3.08 5.91 -21.80
C ARG A 324 2.84 4.95 -20.64
N THR A 325 2.21 3.81 -20.90
CA THR A 325 1.69 2.94 -19.83
C THR A 325 2.18 1.50 -19.94
N LEU A 326 2.72 0.97 -18.85
CA LEU A 326 2.94 -0.46 -18.66
C LEU A 326 1.92 -0.99 -17.65
N ALA A 327 0.99 -1.82 -18.11
CA ALA A 327 0.05 -2.53 -17.26
C ALA A 327 0.53 -3.97 -17.05
N MET A 328 0.66 -4.41 -15.79
CA MET A 328 1.15 -5.75 -15.47
C MET A 328 0.10 -6.54 -14.70
N GLY A 329 -0.40 -7.62 -15.30
CA GLY A 329 -1.30 -8.58 -14.65
C GLY A 329 -0.53 -9.77 -14.08
N ILE A 330 -1.13 -10.50 -13.15
CA ILE A 330 -0.59 -11.76 -12.63
C ILE A 330 -1.58 -12.87 -12.94
N SER A 331 -1.11 -13.97 -13.54
CA SER A 331 -1.97 -15.04 -14.09
C SER A 331 -2.92 -15.64 -13.04
N SER A 332 -2.47 -15.74 -11.79
CA SER A 332 -3.22 -16.33 -10.67
C SER A 332 -3.85 -15.32 -9.70
N ASP A 333 -3.82 -14.02 -10.00
CA ASP A 333 -4.39 -12.99 -9.12
C ASP A 333 -5.92 -13.02 -9.17
N ILE A 334 -6.53 -13.42 -8.05
CA ILE A 334 -7.98 -13.42 -7.86
C ILE A 334 -8.49 -12.10 -7.27
N LEU A 335 -7.60 -11.29 -6.68
CA LEU A 335 -7.94 -10.01 -6.09
C LEU A 335 -8.08 -8.94 -7.16
N TYR A 336 -7.06 -8.77 -8.01
CA TYR A 336 -7.05 -7.86 -9.16
C TYR A 336 -6.78 -8.64 -10.46
N PRO A 337 -7.78 -9.39 -10.95
CA PRO A 337 -7.61 -10.29 -12.09
C PRO A 337 -7.16 -9.59 -13.36
N THR A 338 -6.46 -10.32 -14.22
CA THR A 338 -5.77 -9.84 -15.43
C THR A 338 -6.64 -8.98 -16.36
N TYR A 339 -7.96 -9.22 -16.40
CA TYR A 339 -8.87 -8.40 -17.19
C TYR A 339 -8.87 -6.92 -16.76
N GLN A 340 -8.60 -6.62 -15.47
CA GLN A 340 -8.53 -5.24 -14.98
C GLN A 340 -7.28 -4.53 -15.50
N GLN A 341 -6.14 -5.22 -15.62
CA GLN A 341 -4.92 -4.62 -16.17
C GLN A 341 -4.97 -4.52 -17.69
N ARG A 342 -5.59 -5.49 -18.37
CA ARG A 342 -5.91 -5.38 -19.80
C ARG A 342 -6.84 -4.18 -20.06
N GLN A 343 -7.84 -3.94 -19.21
CA GLN A 343 -8.72 -2.78 -19.32
C GLN A 343 -7.96 -1.44 -19.19
N ILE A 344 -6.98 -1.35 -18.28
CA ILE A 344 -6.10 -0.16 -18.18
C ILE A 344 -5.37 0.06 -19.50
N ARG A 345 -4.70 -0.97 -20.02
CA ARG A 345 -3.97 -0.92 -21.30
C ARG A 345 -4.89 -0.49 -22.44
N ASP A 346 -6.04 -1.14 -22.59
CA ASP A 346 -6.98 -0.92 -23.68
C ASP A 346 -7.50 0.53 -23.71
N LEU A 347 -7.83 1.09 -22.53
CA LEU A 347 -8.33 2.46 -22.42
C LEU A 347 -7.26 3.52 -22.69
N VAL A 348 -6.00 3.26 -22.30
CA VAL A 348 -4.89 4.16 -22.65
C VAL A 348 -4.57 4.08 -24.14
N ALA A 349 -4.49 2.87 -24.70
CA ALA A 349 -4.26 2.65 -26.13
C ALA A 349 -5.34 3.33 -27.00
N ALA A 350 -6.59 3.33 -26.55
CA ALA A 350 -7.69 4.01 -27.24
C ALA A 350 -7.51 5.54 -27.34
N ASN A 351 -6.63 6.15 -26.53
CA ASN A 351 -6.26 7.56 -26.63
C ASN A 351 -5.16 7.82 -27.67
N GLY A 352 -4.62 6.79 -28.32
CA GLY A 352 -3.44 6.89 -29.19
C GLY A 352 -2.12 7.02 -28.42
N VAL A 353 -2.12 6.69 -27.13
CA VAL A 353 -0.94 6.69 -26.26
C VAL A 353 -0.35 5.28 -26.21
N GLU A 354 0.97 5.17 -26.17
CA GLU A 354 1.65 3.88 -26.05
C GLU A 354 1.24 3.16 -24.76
N ALA A 355 0.74 1.94 -24.90
CA ALA A 355 0.32 1.12 -23.76
C ALA A 355 0.64 -0.35 -23.99
N GLU A 356 1.41 -0.94 -23.08
CA GLU A 356 1.79 -2.34 -23.09
C GLU A 356 1.08 -3.11 -21.96
N TYR A 357 0.74 -4.38 -22.23
CA TYR A 357 0.32 -5.33 -21.21
C TYR A 357 1.35 -6.45 -21.11
N VAL A 358 1.82 -6.72 -19.89
CA VAL A 358 2.65 -7.88 -19.57
C VAL A 358 1.95 -8.73 -18.52
N GLU A 359 2.03 -10.05 -18.68
CA GLU A 359 1.49 -11.00 -17.71
C GLU A 359 2.66 -11.67 -16.98
N VAL A 360 2.64 -11.61 -15.66
CA VAL A 360 3.53 -12.36 -14.78
C VAL A 360 2.89 -13.73 -14.57
N ASP A 361 3.55 -14.78 -15.05
CA ASP A 361 3.10 -16.14 -14.83
C ASP A 361 3.62 -16.63 -13.48
N SER A 362 2.77 -16.54 -12.46
CA SER A 362 3.16 -16.88 -11.10
C SER A 362 1.99 -17.52 -10.36
N PRO A 363 2.24 -18.59 -9.57
CA PRO A 363 1.22 -19.16 -8.68
C PRO A 363 1.00 -18.28 -7.44
N HIS A 364 1.85 -17.30 -7.16
CA HIS A 364 1.88 -16.56 -5.89
C HIS A 364 0.70 -15.61 -5.67
N GLY A 365 -0.27 -15.56 -6.59
CA GLY A 365 -1.45 -14.70 -6.53
C GLY A 365 -1.06 -13.22 -6.58
N HIS A 366 -1.90 -12.38 -5.98
CA HIS A 366 -1.69 -10.94 -5.90
C HIS A 366 -0.31 -10.54 -5.37
N ASP A 367 0.28 -11.31 -4.44
CA ASP A 367 1.61 -11.02 -3.87
C ASP A 367 2.78 -11.26 -4.85
N ALA A 368 2.55 -11.80 -6.06
CA ALA A 368 3.61 -12.11 -7.01
C ALA A 368 4.47 -10.89 -7.38
N PHE A 369 3.90 -9.68 -7.42
CA PHE A 369 4.69 -8.49 -7.74
C PHE A 369 5.76 -8.14 -6.69
N LEU A 370 5.64 -8.69 -5.48
CA LEU A 370 6.61 -8.54 -4.39
C LEU A 370 7.62 -9.71 -4.32
N ILE A 371 7.37 -10.81 -5.04
CA ILE A 371 8.10 -12.08 -4.89
C ILE A 371 8.83 -12.44 -6.17
N ASP A 372 8.12 -12.44 -7.29
CA ASP A 372 8.62 -12.85 -8.61
C ASP A 372 9.37 -11.70 -9.29
N THR A 373 10.35 -11.15 -8.57
CA THR A 373 11.07 -9.92 -8.92
C THR A 373 11.74 -9.98 -10.29
N ALA A 374 12.15 -11.16 -10.77
CA ALA A 374 12.69 -11.31 -12.12
C ALA A 374 11.65 -11.02 -13.21
N GLN A 375 10.46 -11.65 -13.13
CA GLN A 375 9.38 -11.47 -14.11
C GLN A 375 8.78 -10.06 -14.08
N VAL A 376 8.82 -9.42 -12.90
CA VAL A 376 8.38 -8.02 -12.75
C VAL A 376 9.44 -7.05 -13.24
N GLY A 377 10.71 -7.32 -12.91
CA GLY A 377 11.83 -6.42 -13.08
C GLY A 377 12.28 -6.26 -14.52
N GLU A 378 12.29 -7.32 -15.33
CA GLU A 378 12.72 -7.22 -16.72
C GLU A 378 11.83 -6.26 -17.55
N PRO A 379 10.49 -6.41 -17.59
CA PRO A 379 9.62 -5.46 -18.28
C PRO A 379 9.75 -4.04 -17.75
N LEU A 380 9.86 -3.90 -16.42
CA LEU A 380 9.98 -2.60 -15.76
C LEU A 380 11.27 -1.87 -16.18
N ARG A 381 12.41 -2.57 -16.16
CA ARG A 381 13.70 -2.01 -16.60
C ARG A 381 13.62 -1.53 -18.04
N ARG A 382 13.17 -2.41 -18.94
CA ARG A 382 13.04 -2.08 -20.37
C ARG A 382 12.16 -0.85 -20.54
N PHE A 383 11.01 -0.82 -19.87
CA PHE A 383 10.06 0.28 -19.99
C PHE A 383 10.66 1.59 -19.46
N LEU A 384 11.35 1.60 -18.32
CA LEU A 384 11.96 2.82 -17.79
C LEU A 384 13.04 3.40 -18.73
N GLN A 385 13.75 2.55 -19.48
CA GLN A 385 14.80 2.95 -20.43
C GLN A 385 14.28 3.44 -21.80
N GLN A 386 12.99 3.23 -22.10
CA GLN A 386 12.38 3.58 -23.40
C GLN A 386 11.93 5.05 -23.53
N GLY A 387 12.26 5.92 -22.57
CA GLY A 387 11.82 7.33 -22.53
C GLY A 387 12.97 8.30 -22.72
#